data_AF-A0A372NUG3-F1
#
_entry.id   AF-A0A372NUG3-F1
#
_cell.length_a   1.000
_cell.length_b   1.000
_cell.length_c   1.000
_cell.angle_alpha   90.00
_cell.angle_beta   90.00
_cell.angle_gamma   90.00
#
_symmetry.space_group_name_H-M   'P 1'
#
loop_
_entity.id
_entity.type
_entity.pdbx_description
1 polymer ?
#
loop_
_entity_poly.entity_id
_entity_poly.type
_entity_poly.pdbx_seq_one_letter_code
_entity_poly.pdbx_strand_id
1 'polypeptide(L)'
;MLFYAVCFYAVILAVPFILFYGMAKPERKGQENEALAAVQKQLGARIREVRKQKGFSSSEAFALAVNINRTQYNNYEIGKANIQFATLIRIFEGLEISPKEFFAEGFEKVIRTGF
;
A
#
# COMPACT_ATOMS: atom_id res chain seq x y z
N MET A 1 -50.80 20.07 -31.51
CA MET A 1 -49.50 20.77 -31.42
C MET A 1 -48.90 20.81 -30.01
N LEU A 2 -49.68 20.68 -28.93
CA LEU A 2 -49.16 20.69 -27.54
C LEU A 2 -48.41 19.41 -27.10
N PHE A 3 -48.63 18.26 -27.75
CA PHE A 3 -47.97 16.99 -27.37
C PHE A 3 -46.49 16.91 -27.77
N TYR A 4 -46.07 17.59 -28.85
CA TYR A 4 -44.67 17.58 -29.28
C TYR A 4 -43.75 18.41 -28.37
N ALA A 5 -44.28 19.45 -27.73
CA ALA A 5 -43.50 20.35 -26.87
C ALA A 5 -43.10 19.71 -25.52
N VAL A 6 -43.94 18.83 -24.96
CA VAL A 6 -43.68 18.15 -23.67
C VAL A 6 -42.62 17.06 -23.83
N CYS A 7 -42.63 16.34 -24.94
CA CYS A 7 -41.62 15.30 -25.23
C CYS A 7 -40.22 15.90 -25.50
N PHE A 8 -40.14 17.09 -26.08
CA PHE A 8 -38.85 17.71 -26.39
C PHE A 8 -38.14 18.25 -25.13
N TYR A 9 -38.90 18.78 -24.17
CA TYR A 9 -38.35 19.26 -22.89
C TYR A 9 -37.81 18.14 -21.99
N ALA A 10 -38.43 16.95 -22.02
CA ALA A 10 -37.98 15.80 -21.22
C ALA A 10 -36.59 15.28 -21.64
N VAL A 11 -36.25 15.41 -22.93
CA VAL A 11 -34.96 14.95 -23.46
C VAL A 11 -33.81 15.90 -23.09
N ILE A 12 -34.07 17.21 -22.99
CA ILE A 12 -33.03 18.23 -22.73
C ILE A 12 -32.55 18.22 -21.27
N LEU A 13 -33.41 17.85 -20.30
CA LEU A 13 -33.03 17.79 -18.87
C LEU A 13 -32.34 16.47 -18.45
N ALA A 14 -32.58 15.37 -19.17
CA ALA A 14 -31.98 14.07 -18.85
C ALA A 14 -30.50 13.97 -19.24
N VAL A 15 -30.10 14.58 -20.35
CA VAL A 15 -28.72 14.57 -20.86
C VAL A 15 -27.69 15.25 -19.92
N PRO A 16 -27.95 16.42 -19.32
CA PRO A 16 -26.99 17.04 -18.39
C PRO A 16 -26.87 16.30 -17.05
N PHE A 17 -27.91 15.60 -16.59
CA PHE A 17 -27.87 14.84 -15.33
C PHE A 17 -26.95 13.61 -15.42
N ILE A 18 -26.95 12.93 -16.57
CA ILE A 18 -26.07 11.77 -16.84
C ILE A 18 -24.59 12.20 -16.93
N LEU A 19 -24.33 13.37 -17.52
CA LEU A 19 -22.97 13.95 -17.58
C LEU A 19 -22.49 14.42 -16.20
N PHE A 20 -23.38 14.89 -15.32
CA PHE A 20 -23.02 15.34 -13.98
C PHE A 20 -22.75 14.15 -13.02
N TYR A 21 -23.54 13.07 -13.10
CA TYR A 21 -23.33 11.87 -12.26
C TYR A 21 -22.10 11.03 -12.66
N GLY A 22 -21.65 11.12 -13.91
CA GLY A 22 -20.48 10.37 -14.40
C GLY A 22 -19.11 10.83 -13.85
N MET A 23 -19.05 11.91 -13.06
CA MET A 23 -17.81 12.59 -12.66
C MET A 23 -17.45 12.47 -11.17
N ALA A 24 -18.17 11.67 -10.37
CA ALA A 24 -17.82 11.42 -8.95
C ALA A 24 -16.95 10.16 -8.81
N LYS A 25 -15.65 10.29 -9.13
CA LYS A 25 -14.62 9.25 -8.89
C LYS A 25 -14.44 9.04 -7.38
N PRO A 26 -14.31 7.81 -6.85
CA PRO A 26 -14.27 7.58 -5.41
C PRO A 26 -12.90 7.96 -4.83
N GLU A 27 -12.82 9.12 -4.16
CA GLU A 27 -11.63 9.56 -3.40
C GLU A 27 -11.19 8.52 -2.35
N ARG A 28 -12.15 7.76 -1.81
CA ARG A 28 -11.95 6.70 -0.81
C ARG A 28 -10.88 5.66 -1.20
N LYS A 29 -10.80 5.28 -2.49
CA LYS A 29 -9.83 4.28 -2.97
C LYS A 29 -8.40 4.82 -3.04
N GLY A 30 -8.24 6.13 -3.26
CA GLY A 30 -6.92 6.79 -3.23
C GLY A 30 -6.35 6.85 -1.81
N GLN A 31 -7.19 7.23 -0.85
CA GLN A 31 -6.80 7.34 0.57
C GLN A 31 -6.42 5.99 1.18
N GLU A 32 -7.14 4.91 0.84
CA GLU A 32 -6.80 3.56 1.28
C GLU A 32 -5.42 3.10 0.78
N ASN A 33 -5.14 3.31 -0.51
CA ASN A 33 -3.85 2.96 -1.11
C ASN A 33 -2.69 3.75 -0.49
N GLU A 34 -2.91 5.02 -0.13
CA GLU A 34 -1.91 5.85 0.52
C GLU A 34 -1.61 5.38 1.96
N ALA A 35 -2.65 5.05 2.74
CA ALA A 35 -2.48 4.49 4.07
C ALA A 35 -1.73 3.15 4.04
N LEU A 36 -2.08 2.26 3.10
CA LEU A 36 -1.37 0.98 2.91
C LEU A 36 0.09 1.20 2.49
N ALA A 37 0.36 2.15 1.60
CA ALA A 37 1.71 2.49 1.17
C ALA A 37 2.56 3.07 2.32
N ALA A 38 1.96 3.87 3.21
CA ALA A 38 2.63 4.39 4.39
C ALA A 38 3.08 3.26 5.34
N VAL A 39 2.22 2.27 5.55
CA VAL A 39 2.51 1.10 6.38
C VAL A 39 3.59 0.22 5.76
N GLN A 40 3.56 0.03 4.43
CA GLN A 40 4.61 -0.70 3.72
C GLN A 40 5.98 -0.01 3.85
N LYS A 41 6.02 1.32 3.75
CA LYS A 41 7.25 2.10 3.97
C LYS A 41 7.75 1.98 5.41
N GLN A 42 6.84 2.00 6.37
CA GLN A 42 7.18 1.81 7.77
C GLN A 42 7.79 0.43 8.04
N LEU A 43 7.17 -0.63 7.51
CA LEU A 43 7.69 -1.99 7.58
C LEU A 43 9.10 -2.09 6.97
N GLY A 44 9.28 -1.54 5.76
CA GLY A 44 10.57 -1.53 5.09
C GLY A 44 11.66 -0.77 5.85
N ALA A 45 11.32 0.39 6.40
CA ALA A 45 12.23 1.19 7.22
C ALA A 45 12.67 0.42 8.46
N ARG A 46 11.74 -0.24 9.15
CA ARG A 46 12.05 -1.07 10.33
C ARG A 46 12.96 -2.25 9.98
N ILE A 47 12.71 -2.95 8.88
CA ILE A 47 13.59 -4.03 8.39
C ILE A 47 15.01 -3.49 8.17
N ARG A 48 15.13 -2.32 7.54
CA ARG A 48 16.42 -1.68 7.26
C ARG A 48 17.16 -1.29 8.55
N GLU A 49 16.44 -0.80 9.56
CA GLU A 49 17.02 -0.46 10.86
C GLU A 49 17.58 -1.69 11.57
N VAL A 50 16.77 -2.75 11.71
CA VAL A 50 17.18 -4.00 12.36
C VAL A 50 18.35 -4.64 11.60
N ARG A 51 18.32 -4.62 10.26
CA ARG A 51 19.43 -5.09 9.43
C ARG A 51 20.74 -4.38 9.76
N LYS A 52 20.72 -3.05 9.89
CA LYS A 52 21.92 -2.27 10.23
C LYS A 52 22.40 -2.59 11.65
N GLN A 53 21.48 -2.75 12.61
CA GLN A 53 21.82 -3.14 13.98
C GLN A 53 22.50 -4.51 14.04
N LYS A 54 22.11 -5.44 13.15
CA LYS A 54 22.71 -6.78 13.00
C LYS A 54 24.03 -6.78 12.20
N GLY A 55 24.57 -5.61 11.84
CA GLY A 55 25.88 -5.48 11.21
C GLY A 55 25.92 -5.63 9.69
N PHE A 56 24.77 -5.80 9.03
CA PHE A 56 24.71 -5.85 7.57
C PHE A 56 24.79 -4.44 6.99
N SER A 57 25.92 -4.11 6.37
CA SER A 57 26.20 -2.79 5.81
C SER A 57 25.36 -2.46 4.57
N SER A 58 25.14 -3.43 3.69
CA SER A 58 24.41 -3.24 2.43
C SER A 58 23.17 -4.13 2.32
N SER A 59 22.16 -3.63 1.60
CA SER A 59 20.95 -4.41 1.28
C SER A 59 21.29 -5.61 0.38
N GLU A 60 22.35 -5.50 -0.42
CA GLU A 60 22.87 -6.59 -1.26
C GLU A 60 23.46 -7.73 -0.44
N ALA A 61 24.29 -7.41 0.55
CA ALA A 61 24.90 -8.42 1.44
C ALA A 61 23.82 -9.21 2.19
N PHE A 62 22.81 -8.52 2.71
CA PHE A 62 21.71 -9.19 3.40
C PHE A 62 20.82 -9.99 2.44
N ALA A 63 20.47 -9.44 1.27
CA ALA A 63 19.67 -10.14 0.28
C ALA A 63 20.31 -11.48 -0.14
N LEU A 64 21.64 -11.51 -0.29
CA LEU A 64 22.39 -12.74 -0.53
C LEU A 64 22.26 -13.73 0.65
N ALA A 65 22.42 -13.25 1.89
CA ALA A 65 22.34 -14.08 3.08
C ALA A 65 20.96 -14.76 3.25
N VAL A 66 19.87 -14.07 2.90
CA VAL A 66 18.50 -14.60 3.00
C VAL A 66 17.96 -15.20 1.69
N ASN A 67 18.82 -15.33 0.68
CA ASN A 67 18.47 -15.84 -0.65
C ASN A 67 17.22 -15.14 -1.27
N ILE A 68 17.26 -13.81 -1.30
CA ILE A 68 16.26 -12.96 -1.96
C ILE A 68 16.96 -12.17 -3.07
N ASN A 69 16.27 -11.96 -4.20
CA ASN A 69 16.80 -11.10 -5.26
C ASN A 69 17.10 -9.69 -4.72
N ARG A 70 18.30 -9.17 -4.99
CA ARG A 70 18.77 -7.86 -4.51
C ARG A 70 17.78 -6.72 -4.78
N THR A 71 17.26 -6.63 -5.99
CA THR A 71 16.33 -5.56 -6.39
C THR A 71 15.01 -5.69 -5.63
N GLN A 72 14.53 -6.92 -5.48
CA GLN A 72 13.29 -7.20 -4.75
C GLN A 72 13.45 -6.87 -3.25
N TYR A 73 14.56 -7.28 -2.64
CA TYR A 73 14.86 -6.94 -1.25
C TYR A 73 14.98 -5.42 -1.05
N ASN A 74 15.67 -4.71 -1.95
CA ASN A 74 15.75 -3.26 -1.89
C ASN A 74 14.36 -2.61 -1.98
N ASN A 75 13.48 -3.12 -2.85
CA ASN A 75 12.10 -2.62 -2.95
C ASN A 75 11.29 -2.84 -1.68
N TYR A 76 11.57 -3.90 -0.92
CA TYR A 76 10.96 -4.13 0.39
C TYR A 76 11.40 -3.09 1.42
N GLU A 77 12.70 -2.77 1.51
CA GLU A 77 13.21 -1.78 2.46
C GLU A 77 12.66 -0.37 2.24
N ILE A 78 12.36 -0.01 1.00
CA ILE A 78 11.83 1.31 0.63
C ILE A 78 10.30 1.32 0.53
N GLY A 79 9.62 0.19 0.80
CA GLY A 79 8.16 0.07 0.73
C GLY A 79 7.58 0.22 -0.68
N LYS A 80 8.35 -0.11 -1.73
CA LYS A 80 7.88 -0.09 -3.13
C LYS A 80 7.22 -1.40 -3.57
N ALA A 81 7.42 -2.47 -2.84
CA ALA A 81 6.84 -3.78 -3.13
C ALA A 81 6.21 -4.37 -1.86
N ASN A 82 5.09 -5.08 -2.05
CA ASN A 82 4.45 -5.81 -0.97
C ASN A 82 5.27 -7.06 -0.62
N ILE A 83 5.41 -7.34 0.69
CA ILE A 83 6.13 -8.51 1.19
C ILE A 83 5.10 -9.60 1.49
N GLN A 84 5.27 -10.77 0.89
CA GLN A 84 4.49 -11.95 1.30
C GLN A 84 4.92 -12.40 2.69
N PHE A 85 3.98 -12.84 3.52
CA PHE A 85 4.27 -13.24 4.91
C PHE A 85 5.38 -14.31 5.00
N ALA A 86 5.38 -15.33 4.14
CA ALA A 86 6.44 -16.34 4.09
C ALA A 86 7.84 -15.75 3.81
N THR A 87 7.91 -14.69 3.00
CA THR A 87 9.17 -13.96 2.77
C THR A 87 9.56 -13.12 3.97
N LEU A 88 8.59 -12.52 4.66
CA LEU A 88 8.84 -11.78 5.90
C LEU A 88 9.41 -12.71 6.99
N ILE A 89 8.91 -13.94 7.12
CA ILE A 89 9.47 -14.93 8.05
C ILE A 89 10.94 -15.25 7.73
N ARG A 90 11.29 -15.47 6.45
CA ARG A 90 12.70 -15.66 6.05
C ARG A 90 13.59 -14.47 6.39
N ILE A 91 13.05 -13.25 6.26
CA ILE A 91 13.77 -12.03 6.66
C ILE A 91 13.99 -12.02 8.17
N PHE A 92 12.98 -12.38 8.98
CA PHE A 92 13.13 -12.47 10.43
C PHE A 92 14.15 -13.53 10.87
N GLU A 93 14.16 -14.68 10.22
CA GLU A 93 15.17 -15.72 10.42
C GLU A 93 16.58 -15.18 10.13
N GLY A 94 16.78 -14.52 8.99
CA GLY A 94 18.07 -13.93 8.62
C GLY A 94 18.50 -12.75 9.51
N LEU A 95 17.56 -12.06 10.12
CA LEU A 95 17.82 -11.01 11.11
C LEU A 95 17.99 -11.56 12.53
N GLU A 96 17.72 -12.84 12.76
CA GLU A 96 17.69 -13.47 14.09
C GLU A 96 16.85 -12.63 15.08
N ILE A 97 15.60 -12.34 14.69
CA ILE A 97 14.64 -11.58 15.50
C ILE A 97 13.27 -12.26 15.44
N SER A 98 12.58 -12.32 16.57
CA SER A 98 11.20 -12.84 16.59
C SER A 98 10.21 -11.81 16.05
N PRO A 99 9.06 -12.23 15.48
CA PRO A 99 7.99 -11.30 15.10
C PRO A 99 7.54 -10.41 16.28
N LYS A 100 7.51 -10.98 17.50
CA LYS A 100 7.14 -10.25 18.72
C LYS A 100 8.09 -9.09 18.99
N GLU A 101 9.40 -9.32 18.92
CA GLU A 101 10.41 -8.29 19.13
C GLU A 101 10.40 -7.26 18.00
N PHE A 102 10.23 -7.73 16.75
CA PHE A 102 10.18 -6.85 15.59
C PHE A 102 9.04 -5.84 15.67
N PHE A 103 7.83 -6.30 16.02
CA PHE A 103 6.61 -5.49 16.12
C PHE A 103 6.38 -4.87 17.51
N ALA A 104 7.35 -4.96 18.43
CA ALA A 104 7.22 -4.38 19.77
C ALA A 104 7.15 -2.83 19.76
N GLU A 105 7.64 -2.20 18.69
CA GLU A 105 7.62 -0.74 18.52
C GLU A 105 7.36 -0.35 17.07
N GLY A 106 6.81 0.85 16.87
CA GLY A 106 6.48 1.45 15.58
C GLY A 106 5.08 1.15 15.08
N PHE A 107 4.41 0.11 15.56
CA PHE A 107 3.11 -0.34 15.02
C PHE A 107 1.92 -0.07 15.95
N GLU A 108 1.94 1.04 16.70
CA GLU A 108 0.94 1.38 17.71
C GLU A 108 -0.35 1.97 17.12
N LYS A 109 -0.28 2.53 15.91
CA LYS A 109 -1.42 3.19 15.27
C LYS A 109 -2.34 2.17 14.61
N VAL A 110 -3.63 2.25 14.91
CA VAL A 110 -4.67 1.47 14.21
C VAL A 110 -4.79 1.95 12.76
N ILE A 111 -4.49 1.06 11.82
CA ILE A 111 -4.65 1.33 10.40
C ILE A 111 -6.13 1.10 10.05
N ARG A 112 -6.86 2.18 9.81
CA ARG A 112 -8.24 2.10 9.32
C ARG A 112 -8.23 2.03 7.80
N THR A 113 -8.18 0.83 7.26
CA THR A 113 -8.69 0.58 5.91
C THR A 113 -10.21 0.57 6.00
N GLY A 114 -10.91 1.14 5.02
CA GLY A 114 -12.33 1.48 5.13
C GLY A 114 -13.30 0.30 5.09
N PHE A 115 -13.03 -0.77 5.85
CA PHE A 115 -13.90 -1.91 6.09
C PHE A 115 -14.82 -1.67 7.30
#